data_AF-A0A9E3A5Y9-F1
#
_entry.id   AF-A0A9E3A5Y9-F1
#
_cell.length_a   1.000
_cell.length_b   1.000
_cell.length_c   1.000
_cell.angle_alpha   90.00
_cell.angle_beta   90.00
_cell.angle_gamma   90.00
#
_symmetry.space_group_name_H-M   'P 1'
#
loop_
_entity.id
_entity.type
_entity.pdbx_description
1 polymer ?
#
loop_
_entity_poly.entity_id
_entity_poly.type
_entity_poly.pdbx_seq_one_letter_code
_entity_poly.pdbx_strand_id
1 'polypeptide(L)' 'MSIVKNPKRLRSVADERKAEAFISRAQQSRSGRRNKKPTMIRLDPNLMERIDRGAQQLGISRSAFIASSASEKLTEMGL' A
#
# COMPACT_ATOMS: atom_id res chain seq x y z
N MET A 1 46.24 -19.21 -8.99
CA MET A 1 46.28 -17.79 -8.59
C MET A 1 45.25 -17.59 -7.48
N SER A 2 45.69 -17.17 -6.30
CA SER A 2 44.90 -17.11 -5.07
C SER A 2 44.15 -15.77 -4.92
N ILE A 3 42.82 -15.80 -4.93
CA ILE A 3 41.99 -14.65 -4.53
C ILE A 3 41.87 -14.69 -3.01
N VAL A 4 42.83 -14.11 -2.31
CA VAL A 4 42.67 -13.76 -0.90
C VAL A 4 42.56 -12.24 -0.83
N LYS A 5 41.33 -11.74 -0.92
CA LYS A 5 41.02 -10.37 -0.52
C LYS A 5 39.94 -10.48 0.53
N ASN A 6 40.37 -10.53 1.79
CA ASN A 6 39.49 -10.49 2.95
C ASN A 6 39.18 -9.00 3.20
N PRO A 7 38.01 -8.47 2.80
CA PRO A 7 37.75 -7.06 2.99
C PRO A 7 37.54 -6.84 4.49
N LYS A 8 38.51 -6.18 5.14
CA LYS A 8 38.32 -5.66 6.50
C LYS A 8 37.04 -4.85 6.49
N ARG A 9 36.03 -5.32 7.23
CA ARG A 9 34.76 -4.63 7.45
C ARG A 9 35.05 -3.35 8.24
N LEU A 10 35.43 -2.29 7.53
CA LEU A 10 35.35 -0.93 8.03
C LEU A 10 33.85 -0.56 8.02
N ARG A 11 33.13 -1.01 9.05
CA ARG A 11 31.79 -0.49 9.34
C ARG A 11 31.99 0.89 9.91
N SER A 12 31.97 1.90 9.04
CA SER A 12 31.97 3.28 9.48
C SER A 12 30.58 3.57 10.06
N VAL A 13 30.51 4.19 11.25
CA VAL A 13 29.25 4.60 11.90
C VAL A 13 28.42 5.53 11.00
N ALA A 14 29.06 6.15 9.99
CA ALA A 14 28.41 6.92 8.95
C ALA A 14 27.54 6.07 8.00
N ASP A 15 27.85 4.78 7.81
CA ASP A 15 27.07 3.87 6.97
C ASP A 15 25.83 3.33 7.71
N GLU A 16 25.89 3.16 9.03
CA GLU A 16 24.73 2.79 9.85
C GLU A 16 23.67 3.90 9.85
N ARG A 17 24.09 5.16 10.04
CA ARG A 17 23.17 6.32 9.94
C ARG A 17 22.52 6.45 8.56
N LYS A 18 23.25 6.13 7.49
CA LYS A 18 22.72 6.12 6.11
C LYS A 18 21.73 4.96 5.90
N ALA A 19 22.01 3.79 6.46
CA ALA A 19 21.11 2.64 6.43
C ALA A 19 19.83 2.91 7.24
N GLU A 20 19.95 3.51 8.42
CA GLU A 20 18.81 3.94 9.25
C GLU A 20 17.95 4.99 8.54
N ALA A 21 18.56 5.98 7.90
CA ALA A 21 17.83 6.98 7.11
C ALA A 21 17.08 6.34 5.93
N PHE A 22 17.66 5.32 5.29
CA PHE A 22 17.02 4.56 4.21
C PHE A 22 15.82 3.74 4.72
N ILE A 23 15.97 3.04 5.84
CA ILE A 23 14.91 2.25 6.47
C ILE A 23 13.78 3.16 7.00
N SER A 24 14.13 4.27 7.65
CA SER A 24 13.17 5.25 8.17
C SER A 24 12.33 5.87 7.06
N ARG A 25 12.96 6.19 5.92
CA ARG A 25 12.25 6.70 4.73
C ARG A 25 11.29 5.67 4.12
N ALA A 26 11.66 4.39 4.11
CA ALA A 26 10.79 3.30 3.67
C ALA A 26 9.65 2.97 4.67
N GLN A 27 9.83 3.28 5.96
CA GLN A 27 8.76 3.19 6.96
C GLN A 27 7.82 4.40 6.92
N GLN A 28 8.32 5.60 6.65
CA GLN A 28 7.47 6.80 6.48
C GLN A 28 6.56 6.71 5.24
N SER A 29 6.97 6.00 4.18
CA SER A 29 6.11 5.80 3.00
C SER A 29 4.98 4.80 3.25
N ARG A 30 5.01 4.02 4.33
CA ARG A 30 3.79 3.44 4.92
C ARG A 30 3.10 4.55 5.70
N SER A 31 2.55 5.52 4.96
CA SER A 31 1.65 6.52 5.51
C SER A 31 0.66 5.77 6.40
N GLY A 32 0.59 6.21 7.66
CA GLY A 32 -0.16 5.51 8.70
C GLY A 32 -1.52 5.13 8.15
N ARG A 33 -1.89 3.84 8.31
CA ARG A 33 -3.26 3.39 8.05
C ARG A 33 -4.17 4.26 8.91
N ARG A 34 -4.63 5.39 8.38
CA ARG A 34 -5.67 6.20 9.02
C ARG A 34 -6.81 5.24 9.24
N ASN A 35 -7.20 5.09 10.49
CA ASN A 35 -8.28 4.17 10.86
C ASN A 35 -9.50 4.52 10.02
N LYS A 36 -9.87 3.62 9.11
CA LYS A 36 -11.06 3.79 8.28
C LYS A 36 -12.25 3.75 9.22
N LYS A 37 -13.14 4.74 9.11
CA LYS A 37 -14.39 4.72 9.86
C LYS A 37 -15.31 3.65 9.24
N PRO A 38 -15.78 2.65 10.00
CA PRO A 38 -16.77 1.72 9.48
C PRO A 38 -18.08 2.45 9.25
N THR A 39 -18.64 2.33 8.05
CA THR A 39 -19.90 2.97 7.66
C THR A 39 -20.82 1.92 7.07
N MET A 40 -22.05 1.84 7.59
CA MET A 40 -23.08 0.97 7.03
C MET A 40 -23.76 1.69 5.86
N ILE A 41 -23.83 1.03 4.71
CA ILE A 41 -24.48 1.54 3.50
C ILE A 41 -25.53 0.50 3.08
N ARG A 42 -26.76 0.96 2.78
CA ARG A 42 -27.80 0.11 2.21
C ARG A 42 -27.71 0.17 0.69
N LEU A 43 -27.64 -0.98 0.04
CA LEU A 43 -27.55 -1.11 -1.41
C LEU A 43 -28.67 -2.02 -1.90
N ASP A 44 -29.11 -1.79 -3.14
CA ASP A 44 -30.00 -2.71 -3.83
C ASP A 44 -29.32 -4.10 -3.97
N PRO A 45 -30.04 -5.22 -3.76
CA PRO A 45 -29.46 -6.55 -3.86
C PRO A 45 -28.83 -6.84 -5.23
N ASN A 46 -29.43 -6.40 -6.34
CA ASN A 46 -28.88 -6.63 -7.67
C ASN A 46 -27.59 -5.83 -7.88
N LEU A 47 -27.53 -4.61 -7.34
CA LEU A 47 -26.29 -3.82 -7.35
C LEU A 47 -25.20 -4.51 -6.53
N MET A 48 -25.55 -5.09 -5.39
CA MET A 48 -24.61 -5.83 -4.54
C MET A 48 -23.99 -7.02 -5.29
N GLU A 49 -24.78 -7.79 -6.05
CA GLU A 49 -24.26 -8.89 -6.86
C GLU A 49 -23.28 -8.40 -7.95
N ARG A 50 -23.57 -7.26 -8.58
CA ARG A 50 -22.68 -6.68 -9.60
C ARG A 50 -21.35 -6.23 -9.01
N ILE A 51 -21.38 -5.65 -7.81
CA ILE A 51 -20.17 -5.28 -7.05
C ILE A 51 -19.33 -6.53 -6.76
N ASP A 52 -19.96 -7.62 -6.31
CA ASP A 52 -19.26 -8.85 -5.98
C ASP A 52 -18.59 -9.49 -7.19
N ARG A 53 -19.29 -9.52 -8.33
CA ARG A 53 -18.70 -9.99 -9.60
C ARG A 53 -17.52 -9.13 -10.04
N GLY A 54 -17.64 -7.80 -9.95
CA GLY A 54 -16.56 -6.88 -10.30
C GLY A 54 -15.34 -7.04 -9.40
N ALA A 55 -15.56 -7.17 -8.08
CA ALA A 55 -14.50 -7.43 -7.11
C ALA A 55 -13.79 -8.76 -7.38
N GLN A 56 -14.55 -9.82 -7.70
CA GLN A 56 -14.00 -11.14 -8.05
C GLN A 56 -13.16 -11.09 -9.33
N GLN A 57 -13.63 -10.41 -10.38
CA GLN A 57 -12.89 -10.26 -11.64
C GLN A 57 -11.53 -9.57 -11.44
N LEU A 58 -11.46 -8.59 -10.53
CA LEU A 58 -10.23 -7.88 -10.21
C LEU A 58 -9.39 -8.58 -9.12
N GLY A 59 -9.87 -9.66 -8.53
CA GLY A 59 -9.18 -10.36 -7.44
C GLY A 59 -9.02 -9.51 -6.17
N ILE A 60 -9.92 -8.54 -5.94
CA ILE A 60 -9.87 -7.63 -4.78
C ILE A 60 -11.05 -7.86 -3.86
N SER A 61 -10.97 -7.35 -2.62
CA SER A 61 -12.10 -7.42 -1.70
C SER A 61 -13.23 -6.49 -2.15
N ARG A 62 -14.48 -6.87 -1.84
CA ARG A 62 -15.68 -6.04 -2.04
C ARG A 62 -15.48 -4.60 -1.53
N SER A 63 -14.94 -4.44 -0.32
CA SER A 63 -14.68 -3.10 0.25
C SER A 63 -13.62 -2.31 -0.51
N ALA A 64 -12.63 -2.98 -1.11
CA ALA A 64 -11.61 -2.33 -1.92
C ALA A 64 -12.20 -1.87 -3.25
N PHE A 65 -13.04 -2.70 -3.88
CA PHE A 65 -13.77 -2.36 -5.10
C PHE A 65 -14.67 -1.13 -4.90
N ILE A 66 -15.47 -1.11 -3.84
CA ILE A 66 -16.33 0.03 -3.54
C ILE A 66 -15.50 1.31 -3.33
N ALA A 67 -14.39 1.22 -2.59
CA ALA A 67 -13.53 2.36 -2.35
C ALA A 67 -12.82 2.87 -3.61
N SER A 68 -12.35 1.98 -4.49
CA SER A 68 -11.69 2.36 -5.74
C SER A 68 -12.68 3.03 -6.69
N SER A 69 -13.86 2.44 -6.90
CA SER A 69 -14.88 3.03 -7.76
C SER A 69 -15.36 4.40 -7.26
N ALA A 70 -15.48 4.58 -5.94
CA ALA A 70 -15.80 5.88 -5.36
C ALA A 70 -14.67 6.89 -5.60
N SER A 71 -13.40 6.48 -5.43
CA SER A 71 -12.23 7.34 -5.68
C SER A 71 -12.13 7.78 -7.14
N GLU A 72 -12.34 6.85 -8.08
CA GLU A 72 -12.39 7.13 -9.51
C GLU A 72 -13.48 8.16 -9.81
N LYS A 73 -14.68 7.95 -9.26
CA LYS A 73 -15.79 8.87 -9.51
C LYS A 73 -15.55 10.28 -8.95
N LEU A 74 -14.95 10.39 -7.77
CA LEU A 74 -14.57 11.68 -7.19
C LEU A 74 -13.49 12.38 -8.02
N THR A 75 -12.53 11.61 -8.53
CA THR A 75 -11.47 12.14 -9.40
C THR A 75 -12.06 12.69 -10.71
N GLU A 76 -13.01 11.96 -11.33
CA GLU A 76 -13.76 12.44 -12.49
C GLU A 76 -14.53 13.74 -12.21
N MET A 77 -15.01 13.91 -10.98
CA MET A 77 -15.72 15.10 -10.52
C MET A 77 -14.77 16.26 -10.13
N GLY A 78 -13.47 16.03 -10.11
CA GLY A 78 -12.47 17.01 -9.67
C GLY A 78 -12.44 17.26 -8.16
N LEU A 79 -12.90 16.29 -7.36
CA LEU A 79 -12.94 16.32 -5.89
C LEU A 79 -11.78 15.55 -5.25
#